data_AF-A0A353N4Y5-F1
#
_entry.id   AF-A0A353N4Y5-F1
#
_cell.length_a   1.000
_cell.length_b   1.000
_cell.length_c   1.000
_cell.angle_alpha   90.00
_cell.angle_beta   90.00
_cell.angle_gamma   90.00
#
_symmetry.space_group_name_H-M   'P 1'
#
loop_
_entity.id
_entity.type
_entity.pdbx_description
1 polymer ?
#
loop_
_entity_poly.entity_id
_entity_poly.type
_entity_poly.pdbx_seq_one_letter_code
_entity_poly.pdbx_strand_id
1 'polypeptide(L)'
;AIQALKEMGACYEIDPIIMAKKIVTAFSLKAAEAINEIYISLNSRPVYTVSQVMAGENLKPDRLIGMGGPAAYFIPKIAEQMGLPFTVLPYHEAANAIGAAASRPTVATTLRADTALGKLVVPELDYVANIPRPLLFNLEAARREAIAKTITYAEQMGTLFEPSEIEVTEEEVFNMVRGFHMVGKNYTLTTQVKPQVRRIKKHRDEMGEDSE
;
A
#
# COMPACT_ATOMS: atom_id res chain seq x y z
N ALA A 1 5.09 22.91 28.66
CA ALA A 1 3.93 23.16 27.78
C ALA A 1 3.33 24.55 28.00
N ILE A 2 2.75 24.85 29.17
CA ILE A 2 2.06 26.14 29.42
C ILE A 2 3.00 27.35 29.24
N GLN A 3 4.24 27.28 29.72
CA GLN A 3 5.22 28.35 29.56
C GLN A 3 5.53 28.65 28.07
N ALA A 4 5.72 27.61 27.25
CA ALA A 4 5.92 27.77 25.81
C ALA A 4 4.69 28.36 25.10
N LEU A 5 3.47 27.98 25.51
CA LEU A 5 2.23 28.56 24.99
C LEU A 5 2.07 30.03 25.40
N LYS A 6 2.53 30.40 26.60
CA LYS A 6 2.55 31.78 27.07
C LYS A 6 3.53 32.63 26.25
N GLU A 7 4.72 32.11 25.98
CA GLU A 7 5.71 32.78 25.14
C GLU A 7 5.19 32.97 23.70
N MET A 8 4.58 31.94 23.12
CA MET A 8 3.96 32.02 21.79
C MET A 8 2.77 32.99 21.76
N GLY A 9 1.96 33.02 22.82
CA GLY A 9 0.80 33.91 22.96
C GLY A 9 1.14 35.37 23.24
N ALA A 10 2.30 35.63 23.87
CA ALA A 10 2.70 36.97 24.31
C ALA A 10 2.78 37.98 23.15
N CYS A 11 3.33 37.56 21.99
CA CYS A 11 3.41 38.41 20.80
C CYS A 11 2.04 38.82 20.22
N TYR A 12 0.97 38.14 20.63
CA TYR A 12 -0.40 38.38 20.16
C TYR A 12 -1.35 38.80 21.28
N GLU A 13 -0.85 38.96 22.52
CA GLU A 13 -1.66 39.22 23.72
C GLU A 13 -2.75 38.16 23.99
N ILE A 14 -2.48 36.91 23.63
CA ILE A 14 -3.42 35.80 23.76
C ILE A 14 -3.11 34.96 24.99
N ASP A 15 -4.13 34.67 25.80
CA ASP A 15 -4.04 33.72 26.92
C ASP A 15 -3.54 32.33 26.47
N PRO A 16 -2.65 31.65 27.22
CA PRO A 16 -2.06 30.37 26.82
C PRO A 16 -3.09 29.28 26.46
N ILE A 17 -4.25 29.25 27.12
CA ILE A 17 -5.31 28.27 26.84
C ILE A 17 -6.04 28.62 25.54
N ILE A 18 -6.28 29.91 25.30
CA ILE A 18 -6.85 30.38 24.03
C ILE A 18 -5.88 30.09 22.88
N MET A 19 -4.57 30.29 23.10
CA MET A 19 -3.54 29.98 22.11
C MET A 19 -3.53 28.47 21.80
N ALA A 20 -3.56 27.61 22.81
CA ALA A 20 -3.65 26.16 22.61
C ALA A 20 -4.88 25.75 21.78
N LYS A 21 -6.05 26.34 22.06
CA LYS A 21 -7.28 26.10 21.28
C LYS A 21 -7.10 26.54 19.82
N LYS A 22 -6.51 27.71 19.58
CA LYS A 22 -6.23 28.19 18.22
C LYS A 22 -5.30 27.26 17.44
N ILE A 23 -4.25 26.73 18.09
CA ILE A 23 -3.34 25.75 17.49
C ILE A 23 -4.10 24.48 17.08
N VAL A 24 -4.92 23.94 17.98
CA VAL A 24 -5.72 22.74 17.70
C VAL A 24 -6.70 22.98 16.55
N THR A 25 -7.40 24.12 16.54
CA THR A 25 -8.31 24.49 15.45
C THR A 25 -7.55 24.63 14.12
N ALA A 26 -6.41 25.31 14.11
CA ALA A 26 -5.59 25.47 12.90
C ALA A 26 -5.11 24.11 12.37
N PHE A 27 -4.69 23.20 13.25
CA PHE A 27 -4.31 21.85 12.86
C PHE A 27 -5.50 21.08 12.24
N SER A 28 -6.67 21.10 12.88
CA SER A 28 -7.86 20.40 12.36
C SER A 28 -8.31 20.94 11.00
N LEU A 29 -8.25 22.27 10.80
CA LEU A 29 -8.54 22.89 9.52
C LEU A 29 -7.54 22.45 8.44
N LYS A 30 -6.24 22.51 8.74
CA LYS A 30 -5.19 22.10 7.79
C LYS A 30 -5.27 20.62 7.43
N ALA A 31 -5.62 19.76 8.37
CA ALA A 31 -5.85 18.34 8.10
C ALA A 31 -7.06 18.13 7.17
N ALA A 32 -8.18 18.84 7.39
CA ALA A 32 -9.35 18.79 6.52
C ALA A 32 -9.04 19.29 5.10
N GLU A 33 -8.29 20.39 4.97
CA GLU A 33 -7.80 20.91 3.69
C GLU A 33 -6.95 19.88 2.95
N ALA A 34 -5.97 19.27 3.62
CA ALA A 34 -5.11 18.25 3.02
C ALA A 34 -5.89 17.01 2.55
N ILE A 35 -6.92 16.58 3.31
CA ILE A 35 -7.80 15.48 2.88
C ILE A 35 -8.56 15.88 1.60
N ASN A 36 -9.13 17.08 1.57
CA ASN A 36 -9.84 17.57 0.38
C ASN A 36 -8.92 17.67 -0.85
N GLU A 37 -7.68 18.12 -0.68
CA GLU A 37 -6.67 18.15 -1.76
C GLU A 37 -6.37 16.77 -2.32
N ILE A 38 -6.32 15.73 -1.49
CA ILE A 38 -6.16 14.33 -1.95
C ILE A 38 -7.35 13.93 -2.84
N TYR A 39 -8.59 14.23 -2.43
CA TYR A 39 -9.76 13.92 -3.26
C TYR A 39 -9.79 14.71 -4.56
N ILE A 40 -9.39 15.99 -4.55
CA ILE A 40 -9.22 16.79 -5.77
C ILE A 40 -8.20 16.12 -6.69
N SER A 41 -7.04 15.70 -6.15
CA SER A 41 -6.00 15.01 -6.91
C SER A 41 -6.52 13.71 -7.51
N LEU A 42 -7.21 12.87 -6.73
CA LEU A 42 -7.78 11.61 -7.20
C LEU A 42 -8.78 11.81 -8.34
N ASN A 43 -9.68 12.79 -8.22
CA ASN A 43 -10.68 13.10 -9.24
C ASN A 43 -10.11 13.80 -10.48
N SER A 44 -8.92 14.39 -10.39
CA SER A 44 -8.23 15.00 -11.53
C SER A 44 -7.42 14.01 -12.37
N ARG A 45 -7.29 12.75 -11.92
CA ARG A 45 -6.53 11.73 -12.66
C ARG A 45 -7.25 11.42 -13.98
N PRO A 46 -6.52 11.36 -15.10
CA PRO A 46 -7.10 10.98 -16.39
C PRO A 46 -7.70 9.58 -16.29
N VAL A 47 -8.90 9.42 -16.81
CA VAL A 47 -9.61 8.15 -16.91
C VAL A 47 -9.05 7.37 -18.10
N TYR A 48 -8.61 6.14 -17.86
CA TYR A 48 -7.90 5.32 -18.84
C TYR A 48 -8.78 4.23 -19.47
N THR A 49 -9.97 3.98 -18.92
CA THR A 49 -10.92 3.01 -19.46
C THR A 49 -12.25 3.68 -19.83
N VAL A 50 -12.93 3.12 -20.84
CA VAL A 50 -14.29 3.56 -21.22
C VAL A 50 -15.27 3.43 -20.05
N SER A 51 -15.10 2.39 -19.21
CA SER A 51 -15.93 2.22 -18.00
C SER A 51 -15.77 3.37 -17.01
N GLN A 52 -14.55 3.87 -16.79
CA GLN A 52 -14.30 5.01 -15.91
C GLN A 52 -14.88 6.31 -16.46
N VAL A 53 -14.80 6.53 -17.78
CA VAL A 53 -15.43 7.70 -18.43
C VAL A 53 -16.95 7.69 -18.24
N MET A 54 -17.59 6.54 -18.46
CA MET A 54 -19.05 6.39 -18.36
C MET A 54 -19.57 6.48 -16.92
N ALA A 55 -18.76 6.07 -15.95
CA ALA A 55 -19.13 6.11 -14.53
C ALA A 55 -19.16 7.53 -13.95
N GLY A 56 -18.45 8.49 -14.57
CA GLY A 56 -18.43 9.88 -14.11
C GLY A 56 -18.03 10.01 -12.63
N GLU A 57 -17.11 9.15 -12.17
CA GLU A 57 -16.82 8.98 -10.75
C GLU A 57 -16.25 10.26 -10.15
N ASN A 58 -17.05 10.90 -9.29
CA ASN A 58 -16.60 11.97 -8.42
C ASN A 58 -16.46 11.40 -7.01
N LEU A 59 -15.25 11.00 -6.65
CA LEU A 59 -14.92 10.44 -5.35
C LEU A 59 -15.12 11.52 -4.27
N LYS A 60 -15.95 11.20 -3.29
CA LYS A 60 -16.16 12.03 -2.09
C LYS A 60 -16.03 11.17 -0.84
N PRO A 61 -15.42 11.68 0.23
CA PRO A 61 -15.44 10.99 1.51
C PRO A 61 -16.87 10.97 2.06
N ASP A 62 -17.29 9.83 2.58
CA ASP A 62 -18.58 9.64 3.25
C ASP A 62 -18.43 9.45 4.78
N ARG A 63 -17.22 9.10 5.25
CA ARG A 63 -16.89 8.91 6.67
C ARG A 63 -15.40 9.12 6.92
N LEU A 64 -15.06 9.64 8.10
CA LEU A 64 -13.68 9.69 8.60
C LEU A 64 -13.41 8.54 9.58
N ILE A 65 -12.43 7.68 9.28
CA ILE A 65 -11.99 6.60 10.18
C ILE A 65 -10.65 6.99 10.80
N GLY A 66 -10.62 7.03 12.13
CA GLY A 66 -9.50 7.47 12.94
C GLY A 66 -8.62 6.34 13.45
N MET A 67 -7.33 6.43 13.19
CA MET A 67 -6.28 5.56 13.74
C MET A 67 -5.04 6.35 14.15
N GLY A 68 -4.22 5.78 15.05
CA GLY A 68 -3.07 6.41 15.67
C GLY A 68 -3.36 6.98 17.06
N GLY A 69 -2.29 7.27 17.82
CA GLY A 69 -2.35 7.77 19.20
C GLY A 69 -3.34 8.93 19.40
N PRO A 70 -3.19 10.05 18.69
CA PRO A 70 -4.00 11.24 18.94
C PRO A 70 -5.36 11.23 18.20
N ALA A 71 -5.75 10.09 17.61
CA ALA A 71 -6.95 9.96 16.79
C ALA A 71 -8.23 10.31 17.57
N ALA A 72 -8.36 9.81 18.80
CA ALA A 72 -9.51 10.08 19.65
C ALA A 72 -9.76 11.59 19.88
N TYR A 73 -8.69 12.39 19.88
CA TYR A 73 -8.78 13.83 20.09
C TYR A 73 -9.03 14.62 18.80
N PHE A 74 -8.30 14.32 17.71
CA PHE A 74 -8.37 15.14 16.49
C PHE A 74 -9.45 14.71 15.50
N ILE A 75 -9.77 13.43 15.41
CA ILE A 75 -10.71 12.92 14.40
C ILE A 75 -12.10 13.54 14.54
N PRO A 76 -12.69 13.69 15.74
CA PRO A 76 -13.97 14.41 15.88
C PRO A 76 -13.90 15.86 15.37
N LYS A 77 -12.78 16.55 15.63
CA LYS A 77 -12.58 17.96 15.26
C LYS A 77 -12.39 18.14 13.76
N ILE A 78 -11.64 17.24 13.13
CA ILE A 78 -11.44 17.23 11.68
C ILE A 78 -12.76 16.89 10.98
N ALA A 79 -13.49 15.89 11.49
CA ALA A 79 -14.80 15.50 10.96
C ALA A 79 -15.81 16.64 11.03
N GLU A 80 -15.81 17.44 12.10
CA GLU A 80 -16.61 18.66 12.22
C GLU A 80 -16.28 19.69 11.11
N GLN A 81 -15.00 19.93 10.82
CA GLN A 81 -14.60 20.82 9.72
C GLN A 81 -15.08 20.33 8.34
N MET A 82 -15.18 19.01 8.16
CA MET A 82 -15.59 18.38 6.91
C MET A 82 -17.10 18.10 6.82
N GLY A 83 -17.84 18.25 7.93
CA GLY A 83 -19.25 17.86 8.01
C GLY A 83 -19.49 16.35 7.82
N LEU A 84 -18.54 15.50 8.22
CA LEU A 84 -18.60 14.05 8.01
C LEU A 84 -18.89 13.29 9.31
N PRO A 85 -19.57 12.14 9.24
CA PRO A 85 -19.58 11.19 10.35
C PRO A 85 -18.17 10.64 10.56
N PHE A 86 -17.84 10.27 11.80
CA PHE A 86 -16.54 9.70 12.12
C PHE A 86 -16.63 8.42 12.95
N THR A 87 -15.54 7.67 12.96
CA THR A 87 -15.36 6.49 13.82
C THR A 87 -13.90 6.40 14.24
N VAL A 88 -13.64 6.41 15.54
CA VAL A 88 -12.31 6.11 16.08
C VAL A 88 -12.28 4.61 16.33
N LEU A 89 -11.32 3.90 15.73
CA LEU A 89 -11.27 2.44 15.84
C LEU A 89 -10.96 2.00 17.27
N PRO A 90 -11.51 0.86 17.73
CA PRO A 90 -10.99 0.20 18.92
C PRO A 90 -9.50 -0.07 18.75
N TYR A 91 -8.70 0.14 19.80
CA TYR A 91 -7.25 0.01 19.76
C TYR A 91 -6.59 0.89 18.69
N HIS A 92 -7.15 2.07 18.39
CA HIS A 92 -6.63 3.01 17.38
C HIS A 92 -5.12 3.28 17.52
N GLU A 93 -4.60 3.32 18.74
CA GLU A 93 -3.16 3.53 19.01
C GLU A 93 -2.27 2.43 18.43
N ALA A 94 -2.77 1.19 18.40
CA ALA A 94 -2.07 0.01 17.90
C ALA A 94 -2.59 -0.49 16.54
N ALA A 95 -3.43 0.31 15.85
CA ALA A 95 -4.05 -0.09 14.58
C ALA A 95 -3.03 -0.57 13.53
N ASN A 96 -1.85 0.06 13.47
CA ASN A 96 -0.76 -0.37 12.59
C ASN A 96 -0.25 -1.78 12.92
N ALA A 97 -0.08 -2.09 14.21
CA ALA A 97 0.37 -3.41 14.66
C ALA A 97 -0.70 -4.48 14.38
N ILE A 98 -1.98 -4.14 14.58
CA ILE A 98 -3.10 -5.01 14.22
C ILE A 98 -3.13 -5.26 12.71
N GLY A 99 -2.94 -4.22 11.89
CA GLY A 99 -2.87 -4.33 10.43
C GLY A 99 -1.71 -5.23 9.99
N ALA A 100 -0.52 -5.05 10.57
CA ALA A 100 0.64 -5.89 10.30
C ALA A 100 0.37 -7.37 10.67
N ALA A 101 -0.19 -7.63 11.86
CA ALA A 101 -0.52 -8.98 12.31
C ALA A 101 -1.69 -9.63 11.52
N ALA A 102 -2.54 -8.81 10.90
CA ALA A 102 -3.65 -9.27 10.06
C ALA A 102 -3.21 -9.55 8.63
N SER A 103 -2.13 -8.91 8.17
CA SER A 103 -1.62 -9.06 6.81
C SER A 103 -0.98 -10.42 6.59
N ARG A 104 -1.21 -11.00 5.41
CA ARG A 104 -0.49 -12.17 4.93
C ARG A 104 0.95 -11.76 4.61
N PRO A 105 1.96 -12.52 5.05
CA PRO A 105 3.33 -12.31 4.58
C PRO A 105 3.39 -12.36 3.06
N THR A 106 4.07 -11.41 2.44
CA THR A 106 4.23 -11.33 0.99
C THR A 106 5.71 -11.19 0.65
N VAL A 107 6.10 -11.76 -0.49
CA VAL A 107 7.40 -11.55 -1.11
C VAL A 107 7.18 -11.24 -2.58
N ALA A 108 8.12 -10.52 -3.17
CA ALA A 108 8.14 -10.23 -4.60
C ALA A 108 9.53 -10.55 -5.16
N THR A 109 9.56 -10.94 -6.43
CA THR A 109 10.80 -11.18 -7.18
C THR A 109 10.71 -10.59 -8.57
N THR A 110 11.84 -10.16 -9.10
CA THR A 110 11.94 -9.59 -10.44
C THR A 110 12.73 -10.53 -11.35
N LEU A 111 12.06 -11.13 -12.33
CA LEU A 111 12.73 -11.91 -13.36
C LEU A 111 13.13 -11.03 -14.52
N ARG A 112 14.41 -11.10 -14.90
CA ARG A 112 14.95 -10.47 -16.11
C ARG A 112 15.52 -11.54 -17.03
N ALA A 113 14.95 -11.71 -18.21
CA ALA A 113 15.43 -12.65 -19.22
C ALA A 113 15.78 -11.94 -20.51
N ASP A 114 17.06 -12.01 -20.90
CA ASP A 114 17.59 -11.48 -22.16
C ASP A 114 17.87 -12.67 -23.09
N THR A 115 17.07 -12.81 -24.15
CA THR A 115 17.24 -13.91 -25.11
C THR A 115 18.35 -13.66 -26.13
N ALA A 116 18.83 -12.43 -26.28
CA ALA A 116 19.99 -12.14 -27.12
C ALA A 116 21.29 -12.56 -26.42
N LEU A 117 21.37 -12.36 -25.10
CA LEU A 117 22.46 -12.86 -24.26
C LEU A 117 22.26 -14.32 -23.81
N GLY A 118 21.03 -14.84 -23.92
CA GLY A 118 20.68 -16.17 -23.45
C GLY A 118 20.78 -16.31 -21.93
N LYS A 119 20.50 -15.24 -21.17
CA LYS A 119 20.63 -15.21 -19.71
C LYS A 119 19.34 -14.81 -19.02
N LEU A 120 19.11 -15.42 -17.87
CA LEU A 120 18.00 -15.15 -16.97
C LEU A 120 18.58 -14.81 -15.59
N VAL A 121 18.07 -13.77 -14.96
CA VAL A 121 18.51 -13.28 -13.66
C VAL A 121 17.29 -13.04 -12.76
N VAL A 122 17.39 -13.45 -11.50
CA VAL A 122 16.48 -13.07 -10.42
C VAL A 122 17.33 -12.54 -9.27
N PRO A 123 17.48 -11.21 -9.12
CA PRO A 123 18.37 -10.61 -8.14
C PRO A 123 18.03 -10.98 -6.70
N GLU A 124 16.74 -11.08 -6.35
CA GLU A 124 16.29 -11.38 -4.99
C GLU A 124 16.74 -12.77 -4.50
N LEU A 125 17.08 -13.66 -5.44
CA LEU A 125 17.59 -15.00 -5.18
C LEU A 125 19.10 -15.14 -5.43
N ASP A 126 19.80 -14.04 -5.78
CA ASP A 126 21.15 -14.08 -6.34
C ASP A 126 21.30 -15.11 -7.48
N TYR A 127 20.22 -15.28 -8.27
CA TYR A 127 20.11 -16.35 -9.24
C TYR A 127 20.45 -15.87 -10.64
N VAL A 128 21.39 -16.57 -11.29
CA VAL A 128 21.72 -16.38 -12.70
C VAL A 128 21.73 -17.74 -13.40
N ALA A 129 21.03 -17.84 -14.53
CA ALA A 129 20.99 -19.05 -15.34
C ALA A 129 21.08 -18.74 -16.83
N ASN A 130 21.54 -19.73 -17.59
CA ASN A 130 21.47 -19.70 -19.04
C ASN A 130 20.07 -20.11 -19.49
N ILE A 131 19.55 -19.46 -20.53
CA ILE A 131 18.31 -19.84 -21.22
C ILE A 131 18.68 -20.91 -22.25
N PRO A 132 18.25 -22.19 -22.10
CA PRO A 132 18.75 -23.28 -22.95
C PRO A 132 18.38 -23.14 -24.43
N ARG A 133 17.21 -22.55 -24.72
CA ARG A 133 16.72 -22.31 -26.09
C ARG A 133 16.20 -20.87 -26.21
N PRO A 134 17.10 -19.87 -26.30
CA PRO A 134 16.71 -18.46 -26.25
C PRO A 134 15.70 -18.06 -27.34
N LEU A 135 15.80 -18.65 -28.53
CA LEU A 135 14.89 -18.40 -29.65
C LEU A 135 13.46 -18.89 -29.42
N LEU A 136 13.26 -19.87 -28.53
CA LEU A 136 11.93 -20.41 -28.18
C LEU A 136 11.41 -19.83 -26.85
N PHE A 137 12.19 -18.98 -26.19
CA PHE A 137 11.80 -18.40 -24.92
C PHE A 137 10.78 -17.28 -25.14
N ASN A 138 9.55 -17.54 -24.72
CA ASN A 138 8.41 -16.65 -24.88
C ASN A 138 7.95 -16.10 -23.51
N LEU A 139 6.93 -15.24 -23.55
CA LEU A 139 6.38 -14.62 -22.36
C LEU A 139 5.80 -15.64 -21.36
N GLU A 140 5.12 -16.68 -21.85
CA GLU A 140 4.56 -17.72 -20.98
C GLU A 140 5.66 -18.50 -20.23
N ALA A 141 6.78 -18.78 -20.90
CA ALA A 141 7.95 -19.37 -20.27
C ALA A 141 8.52 -18.42 -19.20
N ALA A 142 8.62 -17.13 -19.50
CA ALA A 142 9.07 -16.12 -18.55
C ALA A 142 8.16 -16.03 -17.31
N ARG A 143 6.84 -16.05 -17.50
CA ARG A 143 5.85 -16.07 -16.39
C ARG A 143 6.03 -17.30 -15.51
N ARG A 144 6.13 -18.48 -16.12
CA ARG A 144 6.29 -19.74 -15.37
C ARG A 144 7.58 -19.73 -14.53
N GLU A 145 8.69 -19.26 -15.11
CA GLU A 145 9.94 -19.11 -14.38
C GLU A 145 9.80 -18.08 -13.25
N ALA A 146 9.19 -16.91 -13.50
CA ALA A 146 9.04 -15.86 -12.50
C ALA A 146 8.22 -16.36 -11.30
N ILE A 147 7.09 -17.02 -11.56
CA ILE A 147 6.23 -17.62 -10.52
C ILE A 147 7.00 -18.68 -9.72
N ALA A 148 7.71 -19.59 -10.40
CA ALA A 148 8.50 -20.62 -9.73
C ALA A 148 9.58 -20.00 -8.83
N LYS A 149 10.23 -18.92 -9.28
CA LYS A 149 11.26 -18.22 -8.50
C LYS A 149 10.68 -17.46 -7.32
N THR A 150 9.50 -16.86 -7.44
CA THR A 150 8.80 -16.27 -6.29
C THR A 150 8.47 -17.32 -5.23
N ILE A 151 8.03 -18.52 -5.64
CA ILE A 151 7.77 -19.61 -4.69
C ILE A 151 9.07 -20.04 -3.99
N THR A 152 10.15 -20.28 -4.74
CA THR A 152 11.45 -20.60 -4.14
C THR A 152 11.93 -19.51 -3.17
N TYR A 153 11.71 -18.24 -3.50
CA TYR A 153 12.07 -17.14 -2.61
C TYR A 153 11.20 -17.09 -1.35
N ALA A 154 9.89 -17.33 -1.50
CA ALA A 154 8.98 -17.43 -0.37
C ALA A 154 9.37 -18.58 0.58
N GLU A 155 9.76 -19.73 0.02
CA GLU A 155 10.26 -20.90 0.75
C GLU A 155 11.51 -20.55 1.56
N GLN A 156 12.47 -19.82 0.98
CA GLN A 156 13.67 -19.34 1.69
C GLN A 156 13.33 -18.37 2.84
N MET A 157 12.22 -17.63 2.71
CA MET A 157 11.70 -16.74 3.75
C MET A 157 10.79 -17.46 4.78
N GLY A 158 10.67 -18.79 4.69
CA GLY A 158 9.92 -19.61 5.65
C GLY A 158 8.41 -19.65 5.39
N THR A 159 7.98 -19.37 4.16
CA THR A 159 6.56 -19.38 3.76
C THR A 159 6.33 -20.30 2.56
N LEU A 160 5.18 -20.97 2.52
CA LEU A 160 4.81 -21.89 1.45
C LEU A 160 3.57 -21.36 0.74
N PHE A 161 3.63 -21.28 -0.59
CA PHE A 161 2.54 -20.79 -1.43
C PHE A 161 2.39 -21.64 -2.68
N GLU A 162 1.16 -21.76 -3.15
CA GLU A 162 0.85 -22.40 -4.42
C GLU A 162 1.04 -21.41 -5.60
N PRO A 163 1.33 -21.89 -6.83
CA PRO A 163 1.43 -21.03 -8.01
C PRO A 163 0.20 -20.14 -8.26
N SER A 164 -1.00 -20.61 -7.90
CA SER A 164 -2.25 -19.85 -8.03
C SER A 164 -2.33 -18.65 -7.09
N GLU A 165 -1.50 -18.61 -6.05
CA GLU A 165 -1.41 -17.54 -5.07
C GLU A 165 -0.38 -16.47 -5.44
N ILE A 166 0.37 -16.67 -6.53
CA ILE A 166 1.28 -15.69 -7.10
C ILE A 166 0.56 -14.90 -8.18
N GLU A 167 0.76 -13.59 -8.20
CA GLU A 167 0.30 -12.71 -9.28
C GLU A 167 1.48 -12.03 -9.97
N VAL A 168 1.31 -11.75 -11.25
CA VAL A 168 2.23 -10.91 -12.03
C VAL A 168 1.74 -9.47 -11.85
N THR A 169 2.53 -8.62 -11.20
CA THR A 169 2.18 -7.21 -10.97
C THR A 169 2.66 -6.31 -12.09
N GLU A 170 3.79 -6.66 -12.71
CA GLU A 170 4.38 -5.92 -13.83
C GLU A 170 4.88 -6.89 -14.88
N GLU A 171 4.69 -6.52 -16.13
CA GLU A 171 5.10 -7.33 -17.27
C GLU A 171 5.52 -6.43 -18.42
N GLU A 172 6.79 -6.53 -18.81
CA GLU A 172 7.37 -5.77 -19.89
C GLU A 172 8.12 -6.68 -20.85
N VAL A 173 7.91 -6.45 -22.16
CA VAL A 173 8.63 -7.15 -23.22
C VAL A 173 9.17 -6.14 -24.22
N PHE A 174 10.49 -6.08 -24.32
CA PHE A 174 11.19 -5.22 -25.28
C PHE A 174 11.89 -6.04 -26.34
N ASN A 175 11.74 -5.64 -27.60
CA ASN A 175 12.51 -6.24 -28.69
C ASN A 175 13.92 -5.64 -28.71
N MET A 176 14.92 -6.51 -28.73
CA MET A 176 16.32 -6.10 -28.88
C MET A 176 16.67 -6.04 -30.36
N VAL A 177 17.13 -4.87 -30.83
CA VAL A 177 17.46 -4.62 -32.24
C VAL A 177 18.93 -4.23 -32.36
N ARG A 178 19.65 -4.84 -33.31
CA ARG A 178 21.01 -4.44 -33.70
C ARG A 178 21.11 -4.44 -35.22
N GLY A 179 21.70 -3.37 -35.78
CA GLY A 179 21.83 -3.22 -37.23
C GLY A 179 20.48 -3.30 -37.96
N PHE A 180 19.41 -2.73 -37.38
CA PHE A 180 18.04 -2.77 -37.91
C PHE A 180 17.38 -4.17 -37.97
N HIS A 181 17.99 -5.19 -37.36
CA HIS A 181 17.41 -6.53 -37.24
C HIS A 181 17.14 -6.89 -35.79
N MET A 182 16.03 -7.59 -35.53
CA MET A 182 15.74 -8.12 -34.19
C MET A 182 16.70 -9.26 -33.86
N VAL A 183 17.42 -9.12 -32.75
CA VAL A 183 18.41 -10.12 -32.28
C VAL A 183 17.93 -10.91 -31.06
N GLY A 184 16.85 -10.45 -30.41
CA GLY A 184 16.26 -11.12 -29.25
C GLY A 184 15.19 -10.26 -28.58
N LYS A 185 14.83 -10.63 -27.37
CA LYS A 185 13.86 -9.93 -26.53
C LYS A 185 14.35 -9.88 -25.08
N ASN A 186 14.00 -8.79 -24.41
CA ASN A 186 14.13 -8.64 -22.98
C ASN A 186 12.76 -8.76 -22.34
N TYR A 187 12.62 -9.70 -21.43
CA TYR A 187 11.45 -9.89 -20.60
C TYR A 187 11.78 -9.42 -19.18
N THR A 188 11.00 -8.49 -18.65
CA THR A 188 11.06 -8.07 -17.25
C THR A 188 9.69 -8.34 -16.63
N LEU A 189 9.64 -9.23 -15.64
CA LEU A 189 8.41 -9.56 -14.95
C LEU A 189 8.62 -9.40 -13.45
N THR A 190 7.71 -8.69 -12.81
CA THR A 190 7.61 -8.64 -11.34
C THR A 190 6.46 -9.54 -10.92
N THR A 191 6.76 -10.53 -10.09
CA THR A 191 5.77 -11.45 -9.52
C THR A 191 5.78 -11.35 -8.00
N GLN A 192 4.59 -11.42 -7.39
CA GLN A 192 4.45 -11.36 -5.94
C GLN A 192 3.42 -12.35 -5.42
N VAL A 193 3.57 -12.73 -4.16
CA VAL A 193 2.51 -13.39 -3.40
C VAL A 193 1.32 -12.44 -3.29
N LYS A 194 0.14 -12.88 -3.72
CA LYS A 194 -1.09 -12.06 -3.67
C LYS A 194 -1.30 -11.49 -2.26
N PRO A 195 -1.50 -10.18 -2.08
CA PRO A 195 -1.83 -9.65 -0.78
C PRO A 195 -3.14 -10.22 -0.25
N GLN A 196 -3.18 -10.56 1.03
CA GLN A 196 -4.42 -10.94 1.73
C GLN A 196 -4.41 -10.38 3.14
N VAL A 197 -5.60 -10.17 3.70
CA VAL A 197 -5.79 -9.75 5.09
C VAL A 197 -6.75 -10.72 5.74
N ARG A 198 -6.38 -11.25 6.91
CA ARG A 198 -7.28 -12.08 7.73
C ARG A 198 -7.94 -11.26 8.81
N ARG A 199 -9.18 -11.58 9.14
CA ARG A 199 -9.85 -10.98 10.30
C ARG A 199 -9.23 -11.50 11.59
N ILE A 200 -8.65 -10.62 12.39
CA ILE A 200 -8.21 -10.94 13.75
C ILE A 200 -9.45 -11.05 14.64
N LYS A 201 -9.72 -12.26 15.15
CA LYS A 201 -10.75 -12.46 16.17
C LYS A 201 -10.19 -12.09 17.52
N LYS A 202 -10.96 -11.37 18.33
CA LYS A 202 -10.66 -11.23 19.76
C LYS A 202 -10.74 -12.63 20.36
N HIS A 203 -9.69 -13.08 21.03
CA HIS A 203 -9.77 -14.29 21.85
C HIS A 203 -10.92 -14.06 22.85
N ARG A 204 -11.96 -14.89 22.83
CA ARG A 204 -12.90 -14.92 23.95
C ARG A 204 -12.11 -15.46 25.13
N ASP A 205 -12.09 -14.74 26.24
CA ASP A 205 -11.60 -15.30 27.49
C ASP A 205 -12.51 -16.50 27.80
N GLU A 206 -11.97 -17.72 27.68
CA GLU A 206 -12.54 -18.90 28.33
C GLU A 206 -12.12 -18.84 29.80
N MET A 207 -12.73 -17.92 30.56
CA MET A 207 -12.92 -18.05 32.01
C MET A 207 -14.24 -17.38 32.36
N GLY A 208 -15.14 -18.16 32.94
CA GLY A 208 -16.57 -17.91 32.93
C GLY A 208 -17.09 -16.85 33.90
N GLU A 209 -18.38 -16.62 33.76
CA GLU A 209 -19.33 -16.48 34.87
C GLU A 209 -20.70 -16.90 34.35
N ASP A 210 -21.13 -18.09 34.78
CA ASP A 210 -22.55 -18.36 35.02
C ASP A 210 -23.08 -17.24 35.92
N SER A 211 -24.14 -16.54 35.51
CA SER A 211 -25.06 -15.79 36.40
C SER A 211 -26.21 -15.21 35.57
N GLU A 212 -27.37 -15.88 35.69
CA GLU A 212 -28.78 -15.46 35.50
C GLU A 212 -29.25 -14.86 34.17
#